data_AF-A0A2U3YJA6-F1
#
_entry.id   AF-A0A2U3YJA6-F1
#
_cell.length_a   1.000
_cell.length_b   1.000
_cell.length_c   1.000
_cell.angle_alpha   90.00
_cell.angle_beta   90.00
_cell.angle_gamma   90.00
#
_symmetry.space_group_name_H-M   'P 1'
#
loop_
_entity.id
_entity.type
_entity.pdbx_description
1 polymer ?
#
loop_
_entity_poly.entity_id
_entity_poly.type
_entity_poly.pdbx_seq_one_letter_code
_entity_poly.pdbx_strand_id
1 'polypeptide(L)'
;MDCILLISVKDLGSKLDTKMCSGQEGILKTAKVLVEDTKVLVQNAAGSQEKLAQAAQSSVATITRLADVVKLGAASLGAEDPETQVVLINAVKDVAKALGDLISATKAAAGKVGDDPAVWQLKNSAKVMVTNVTSLLKTVKAVEDEATKGTRALEATTEHIRQELAVFCSPEPPAKTSTPEDFIRMTKGITMATAKAVAAGNSCRQEDVIATANLSRRAIADMLRACKEAAYHPEVAPDVRLRALHYGRECANGYLELLDHVLLTLQKPSPELKQQLTGHSKRVAGSVTELIQAAEAMKGTEWVDPEDPTVIAENELLGAAAAIEAAAKKLEQLKPRAKPKEADESLNFEEQILEAAKSIAAATSALVKAASAAQRELVAQGKVGAIPANALDDGQWSQGLISAARMVAAATNNLCEAANAAVQGHASQEKLISSAKQVAASTAQLLVACKVKADQDSEAMKRLQAAGNAVKRASDNLVKAAQKAAAFEDQENETVVVKEKMVGGIAQIIAAQEEMLRKERELEEARKKLAQIRQQQYKFLPSELRDEH
;
A
#
# COMPACT_ATOMS: atom_id res chain seq x y z
N MET A 1 20.16 12.09 -15.83
CA MET A 1 19.67 12.05 -14.43
C MET A 1 18.94 10.74 -14.16
N ASP A 2 19.32 9.64 -14.83
CA ASP A 2 18.78 8.30 -14.62
C ASP A 2 19.97 7.32 -14.61
N CYS A 3 20.44 6.94 -13.43
CA CYS A 3 21.40 5.85 -13.22
C CYS A 3 21.12 5.17 -11.88
N ILE A 4 19.83 4.85 -11.64
CA ILE A 4 19.45 3.83 -10.65
C ILE A 4 19.11 2.58 -11.46
N LEU A 5 20.14 1.87 -11.93
CA LEU A 5 19.99 0.52 -12.46
C LEU A 5 21.22 -0.28 -12.03
N LEU A 6 21.00 -1.07 -10.98
CA LEU A 6 21.63 -2.33 -10.59
C LEU A 6 22.87 -2.75 -11.40
N ILE A 7 24.03 -2.75 -10.73
CA ILE A 7 25.14 -3.63 -11.12
C ILE A 7 25.07 -4.86 -10.19
N SER A 8 24.72 -6.01 -10.75
CA SER A 8 24.82 -7.30 -10.06
C SER A 8 26.29 -7.62 -9.79
N VAL A 9 26.65 -7.72 -8.50
CA VAL A 9 27.98 -8.11 -8.04
C VAL A 9 27.92 -9.56 -7.58
N LYS A 10 28.35 -10.48 -8.44
CA LYS A 10 28.58 -11.88 -8.06
C LYS A 10 30.06 -12.28 -8.05
N ASP A 11 30.99 -11.34 -8.20
CA ASP A 11 32.35 -11.70 -8.63
C ASP A 11 33.53 -10.95 -7.97
N LEU A 12 33.40 -10.44 -6.73
CA LEU A 12 34.50 -9.70 -6.08
C LEU A 12 34.63 -10.00 -4.58
N GLY A 13 35.08 -11.22 -4.25
CA GLY A 13 35.13 -11.75 -2.88
C GLY A 13 36.48 -11.75 -2.12
N SER A 14 37.56 -11.09 -2.56
CA SER A 14 38.85 -11.20 -1.83
C SER A 14 39.85 -10.04 -1.92
N LYS A 15 39.40 -8.81 -2.27
CA LYS A 15 40.26 -7.60 -2.36
C LYS A 15 39.66 -6.36 -1.69
N LEU A 16 38.93 -6.52 -0.57
CA LEU A 16 38.11 -5.44 0.00
C LEU A 16 38.92 -4.39 0.81
N ASP A 17 39.85 -4.81 1.67
CA ASP A 17 40.49 -3.89 2.62
C ASP A 17 41.44 -2.86 1.98
N THR A 18 42.14 -3.22 0.90
CA THR A 18 43.02 -2.29 0.18
C THR A 18 42.27 -1.33 -0.75
N LYS A 19 41.04 -1.69 -1.18
CA LYS A 19 40.22 -0.85 -2.06
C LYS A 19 39.48 0.25 -1.31
N MET A 20 38.97 -0.02 -0.10
CA MET A 20 38.25 0.97 0.70
C MET A 20 39.11 2.20 1.03
N CYS A 21 40.32 1.98 1.58
CA CYS A 21 41.29 3.04 1.86
C CYS A 21 41.63 3.89 0.62
N SER A 22 41.78 3.26 -0.56
CA SER A 22 42.07 3.96 -1.81
C SER A 22 40.91 4.84 -2.29
N GLY A 23 39.66 4.39 -2.07
CA GLY A 23 38.45 5.13 -2.41
C GLY A 23 38.25 6.35 -1.52
N GLN A 24 38.39 6.19 -0.20
CA GLN A 24 38.24 7.30 0.76
C GLN A 24 39.31 8.36 0.57
N GLU A 25 40.58 7.98 0.37
CA GLU A 25 41.64 8.94 0.09
C GLU A 25 41.38 9.71 -1.21
N GLY A 26 40.85 9.03 -2.23
CA GLY A 26 40.40 9.63 -3.49
C GLY A 26 39.28 10.65 -3.28
N ILE A 27 38.30 10.34 -2.44
CA ILE A 27 37.20 11.26 -2.08
C ILE A 27 37.76 12.50 -1.35
N LEU A 28 38.60 12.29 -0.32
CA LEU A 28 39.21 13.38 0.45
C LEU A 28 40.04 14.33 -0.43
N LYS A 29 40.90 13.78 -1.30
CA LYS A 29 41.72 14.57 -2.23
C LYS A 29 40.86 15.37 -3.21
N THR A 30 39.86 14.73 -3.82
CA THR A 30 39.01 15.38 -4.82
C THR A 30 38.11 16.45 -4.18
N ALA A 31 37.58 16.20 -2.99
CA ALA A 31 36.79 17.17 -2.24
C ALA A 31 37.59 18.42 -1.86
N LYS A 32 38.88 18.28 -1.48
CA LYS A 32 39.77 19.43 -1.23
C LYS A 32 39.95 20.29 -2.48
N VAL A 33 40.17 19.66 -3.64
CA VAL A 33 40.26 20.39 -4.92
C VAL A 33 38.96 21.17 -5.18
N LEU A 34 37.81 20.59 -4.86
CA LEU A 34 36.51 21.25 -5.07
C LEU A 34 36.30 22.48 -4.17
N VAL A 35 36.88 22.50 -2.96
CA VAL A 35 36.89 23.70 -2.10
C VAL A 35 37.73 24.81 -2.73
N GLU A 36 38.89 24.48 -3.31
CA GLU A 36 39.70 25.47 -4.03
C GLU A 36 38.99 25.95 -5.30
N ASP A 37 38.36 25.07 -6.07
CA ASP A 37 37.53 25.43 -7.22
C ASP A 37 36.40 26.40 -6.82
N THR A 38 35.75 26.16 -5.67
CA THR A 38 34.71 27.05 -5.09
C THR A 38 35.27 28.44 -4.81
N LYS A 39 36.47 28.53 -4.23
CA LYS A 39 37.14 29.80 -3.96
C LYS A 39 37.46 30.55 -5.25
N VAL A 40 37.97 29.85 -6.25
CA VAL A 40 38.32 30.41 -7.57
C VAL A 40 37.06 30.93 -8.29
N LEU A 41 35.93 30.21 -8.21
CA LEU A 41 34.65 30.67 -8.76
C LEU A 41 34.21 32.01 -8.16
N VAL A 42 34.25 32.15 -6.83
CA VAL A 42 33.86 33.39 -6.15
C VAL A 42 34.80 34.54 -6.50
N GLN A 43 36.12 34.28 -6.55
CA GLN A 43 37.11 35.29 -6.91
C GLN A 43 36.95 35.79 -8.36
N ASN A 44 36.63 34.87 -9.28
CA ASN A 44 36.49 35.21 -10.70
C ASN A 44 35.11 35.78 -11.08
N ALA A 45 34.14 35.85 -10.15
CA ALA A 45 32.84 36.46 -10.41
C ALA A 45 32.93 37.95 -10.80
N ALA A 46 33.91 38.68 -10.25
CA ALA A 46 34.23 40.06 -10.64
C ALA A 46 35.31 40.14 -11.74
N GLY A 47 35.80 39.00 -12.22
CA GLY A 47 36.87 38.89 -13.21
C GLY A 47 36.37 38.83 -14.66
N SER A 48 37.23 38.38 -15.58
CA SER A 48 36.86 38.20 -16.98
C SER A 48 35.98 36.96 -17.18
N GLN A 49 35.07 37.03 -18.16
CA GLN A 49 34.16 35.93 -18.50
C GLN A 49 34.91 34.64 -18.86
N GLU A 50 36.09 34.75 -19.48
CA GLU A 50 36.94 33.61 -19.82
C GLU A 50 37.46 32.88 -18.57
N LYS A 51 37.98 33.60 -17.57
CA LYS A 51 38.44 33.02 -16.30
C LYS A 51 37.29 32.39 -15.52
N LEU A 52 36.11 33.01 -15.58
CA LEU A 52 34.91 32.49 -14.96
C LEU A 52 34.44 31.18 -15.61
N ALA A 53 34.41 31.13 -16.94
CA ALA A 53 34.05 29.93 -17.69
C ALA A 53 35.02 28.78 -17.42
N GLN A 54 36.33 29.05 -17.39
CA GLN A 54 37.34 28.06 -17.07
C GLN A 54 37.19 27.52 -15.64
N ALA A 55 36.93 28.39 -14.65
CA ALA A 55 36.70 27.99 -13.27
C ALA A 55 35.44 27.11 -13.12
N ALA A 56 34.36 27.46 -13.83
CA ALA A 56 33.14 26.65 -13.86
C ALA A 56 33.38 25.27 -14.49
N GLN A 57 34.11 25.21 -15.61
CA GLN A 57 34.47 23.94 -16.26
C GLN A 57 35.35 23.06 -15.36
N SER A 58 36.35 23.65 -14.70
CA SER A 58 37.20 22.95 -13.71
C SER A 58 36.34 22.34 -12.60
N SER A 59 35.43 23.15 -12.04
CA SER A 59 34.53 22.70 -10.97
C SER A 59 33.63 21.55 -11.40
N VAL A 60 33.09 21.60 -12.63
CA VAL A 60 32.26 20.52 -13.20
C VAL A 60 33.08 19.25 -13.42
N ALA A 61 34.31 19.36 -13.88
CA ALA A 61 35.20 18.20 -14.01
C ALA A 61 35.53 17.58 -12.64
N THR A 62 35.79 18.42 -11.63
CA THR A 62 36.08 17.98 -10.27
C THR A 62 34.89 17.27 -9.62
N ILE A 63 33.66 17.79 -9.73
CA ILE A 63 32.47 17.10 -9.17
C ILE A 63 32.17 15.79 -9.89
N THR A 64 32.42 15.71 -11.20
CA THR A 64 32.24 14.46 -11.97
C THR A 64 33.20 13.40 -11.45
N ARG A 65 34.47 13.75 -11.31
CA ARG A 65 35.48 12.86 -10.70
C ARG A 65 35.12 12.49 -9.26
N LEU A 66 34.62 13.45 -8.47
CA LEU A 66 34.20 13.22 -7.08
C LEU A 66 33.05 12.20 -7.03
N ALA A 67 32.06 12.32 -7.91
CA ALA A 67 30.95 11.38 -8.01
C ALA A 67 31.44 9.96 -8.38
N ASP A 68 32.43 9.84 -9.27
CA ASP A 68 33.01 8.55 -9.64
C ASP A 68 33.73 7.87 -8.46
N VAL A 69 34.59 8.60 -7.74
CA VAL A 69 35.28 8.03 -6.57
C VAL A 69 34.32 7.72 -5.43
N VAL A 70 33.24 8.50 -5.26
CA VAL A 70 32.19 8.22 -4.28
C VAL A 70 31.40 6.96 -4.65
N LYS A 71 31.03 6.77 -5.92
CA LYS A 71 30.36 5.55 -6.38
C LYS A 71 31.22 4.30 -6.14
N LEU A 72 32.52 4.39 -6.41
CA LEU A 72 33.47 3.30 -6.12
C LEU A 72 33.60 3.05 -4.62
N GLY A 73 33.66 4.12 -3.81
CA GLY A 73 33.67 4.03 -2.34
C GLY A 73 32.40 3.37 -1.79
N ALA A 74 31.23 3.77 -2.27
CA ALA A 74 29.96 3.16 -1.88
C ALA A 74 29.93 1.67 -2.26
N ALA A 75 30.31 1.32 -3.49
CA ALA A 75 30.35 -0.07 -3.94
C ALA A 75 31.31 -0.95 -3.11
N SER A 76 32.36 -0.36 -2.54
CA SER A 76 33.32 -1.08 -1.69
C SER A 76 32.77 -1.49 -0.32
N LEU A 77 31.66 -0.89 0.14
CA LEU A 77 30.98 -1.25 1.40
C LEU A 77 30.27 -2.61 1.31
N GLY A 78 30.03 -3.14 0.11
CA GLY A 78 29.33 -4.40 -0.10
C GLY A 78 27.81 -4.29 0.05
N ALA A 79 27.08 -5.24 -0.53
CA ALA A 79 25.61 -5.22 -0.59
C ALA A 79 24.92 -5.41 0.78
N GLU A 80 25.67 -5.80 1.81
CA GLU A 80 25.18 -6.03 3.17
C GLU A 80 24.91 -4.72 3.94
N ASP A 81 25.44 -3.58 3.49
CA ASP A 81 25.20 -2.25 4.10
C ASP A 81 24.64 -1.23 3.09
N PRO A 82 23.44 -1.46 2.54
CA PRO A 82 22.86 -0.60 1.50
C PRO A 82 22.49 0.79 2.04
N GLU A 83 22.17 0.91 3.33
CA GLU A 83 21.77 2.17 3.96
C GLU A 83 22.93 3.17 4.01
N THR A 84 24.14 2.71 4.32
CA THR A 84 25.34 3.55 4.34
C THR A 84 25.79 3.95 2.94
N GLN A 85 25.66 3.04 1.96
CA GLN A 85 25.88 3.38 0.55
C GLN A 85 24.99 4.55 0.11
N VAL A 86 23.70 4.52 0.48
CA VAL A 86 22.74 5.58 0.17
C VAL A 86 23.14 6.90 0.85
N VAL A 87 23.62 6.89 2.10
CA VAL A 87 24.09 8.12 2.78
C VAL A 87 25.28 8.74 2.03
N LEU A 88 26.26 7.94 1.62
CA LEU A 88 27.45 8.45 0.92
C LEU A 88 27.10 9.02 -0.45
N ILE A 89 26.20 8.36 -1.19
CA ILE A 89 25.70 8.82 -2.49
C ILE A 89 24.87 10.11 -2.33
N ASN A 90 24.04 10.19 -1.28
CA ASN A 90 23.28 11.42 -0.99
C ASN A 90 24.21 12.60 -0.65
N ALA A 91 25.28 12.36 0.11
CA ALA A 91 26.23 13.42 0.44
C ALA A 91 26.90 14.04 -0.80
N VAL A 92 27.30 13.23 -1.79
CA VAL A 92 27.86 13.78 -3.05
C VAL A 92 26.78 14.43 -3.93
N LYS A 93 25.53 13.96 -3.85
CA LYS A 93 24.39 14.60 -4.54
C LYS A 93 24.12 16.00 -3.98
N ASP A 94 24.19 16.18 -2.66
CA ASP A 94 24.04 17.48 -1.99
C ASP A 94 25.16 18.45 -2.41
N VAL A 95 26.40 17.95 -2.52
CA VAL A 95 27.54 18.72 -3.04
C VAL A 95 27.32 19.11 -4.51
N ALA A 96 26.85 18.19 -5.36
CA ALA A 96 26.60 18.46 -6.77
C ALA A 96 25.48 19.49 -6.97
N LYS A 97 24.40 19.41 -6.17
CA LYS A 97 23.31 20.40 -6.18
C LYS A 97 23.82 21.79 -5.78
N ALA A 98 24.54 21.88 -4.65
CA ALA A 98 25.10 23.15 -4.19
C ALA A 98 26.10 23.76 -5.19
N LEU A 99 26.87 22.93 -5.91
CA LEU A 99 27.74 23.43 -6.97
C LEU A 99 26.93 24.00 -8.15
N GLY A 100 25.83 23.36 -8.54
CA GLY A 100 24.93 23.88 -9.57
C GLY A 100 24.35 25.24 -9.19
N ASP A 101 23.92 25.38 -7.94
CA ASP A 101 23.40 26.64 -7.39
C ASP A 101 24.50 27.71 -7.32
N LEU A 102 25.72 27.32 -6.93
CA LEU A 102 26.88 28.21 -6.91
C LEU A 102 27.24 28.73 -8.31
N ILE A 103 27.29 27.85 -9.33
CA ILE A 103 27.57 28.26 -10.71
C ILE A 103 26.48 29.22 -11.22
N SER A 104 25.22 28.95 -10.89
CA SER A 104 24.09 29.81 -11.25
C SER A 104 24.19 31.19 -10.58
N ALA A 105 24.50 31.24 -9.28
CA ALA A 105 24.74 32.49 -8.55
C ALA A 105 25.95 33.25 -9.11
N THR A 106 27.01 32.53 -9.48
CA THR A 106 28.22 33.09 -10.09
C THR A 106 27.90 33.75 -11.43
N LYS A 107 27.08 33.11 -12.27
CA LYS A 107 26.59 33.69 -13.53
C LYS A 107 25.77 34.96 -13.29
N ALA A 108 24.89 34.94 -12.27
CA ALA A 108 24.06 36.09 -11.93
C ALA A 108 24.87 37.27 -11.34
N ALA A 109 26.01 36.98 -10.71
CA ALA A 109 26.92 37.96 -10.12
C ALA A 109 28.00 38.47 -11.11
N ALA A 110 28.14 37.85 -12.27
CA ALA A 110 29.21 38.12 -13.22
C ALA A 110 29.24 39.60 -13.65
N GLY A 111 30.37 40.28 -13.42
CA GLY A 111 30.58 41.67 -13.78
C GLY A 111 29.84 42.69 -12.91
N LYS A 112 29.24 42.26 -11.79
CA LYS A 112 28.54 43.15 -10.84
C LYS A 112 29.44 43.60 -9.69
N VAL A 113 29.11 44.74 -9.09
CA VAL A 113 29.86 45.34 -7.97
C VAL A 113 29.56 44.63 -6.64
N GLY A 114 30.48 44.76 -5.67
CA GLY A 114 30.47 43.98 -4.42
C GLY A 114 29.22 44.07 -3.54
N ASP A 115 28.45 45.15 -3.66
CA ASP A 115 27.22 45.41 -2.88
C ASP A 115 25.95 44.93 -3.60
N ASP A 116 26.06 44.37 -4.81
CA ASP A 116 24.91 43.85 -5.54
C ASP A 116 24.32 42.62 -4.81
N PRO A 117 22.97 42.52 -4.69
CA PRO A 117 22.32 41.36 -4.07
C PRO A 117 22.74 40.02 -4.68
N ALA A 118 23.07 39.95 -5.98
CA ALA A 118 23.56 38.73 -6.62
C ALA A 118 24.95 38.33 -6.13
N VAL A 119 25.83 39.29 -5.80
CA VAL A 119 27.14 39.01 -5.19
C VAL A 119 26.98 38.53 -3.75
N TRP A 120 25.98 39.03 -3.03
CA TRP A 120 25.63 38.50 -1.70
C TRP A 120 25.10 37.06 -1.78
N GLN A 121 24.21 36.77 -2.74
CA GLN A 121 23.75 35.41 -3.00
C GLN A 121 24.88 34.47 -3.40
N LEU A 122 25.83 34.91 -4.22
CA LEU A 122 27.04 34.15 -4.55
C LEU A 122 27.83 33.76 -3.31
N LYS A 123 28.06 34.70 -2.37
CA LYS A 123 28.77 34.41 -1.11
C LYS A 123 28.01 33.39 -0.26
N ASN A 124 26.68 33.47 -0.21
CA ASN A 124 25.85 32.50 0.50
C ASN A 124 25.89 31.12 -0.15
N SER A 125 25.74 31.01 -1.47
CA SER A 125 25.86 29.75 -2.20
C SER A 125 27.24 29.11 -2.00
N ALA A 126 28.31 29.90 -1.97
CA ALA A 126 29.66 29.41 -1.68
C ALA A 126 29.78 28.86 -0.26
N LYS A 127 29.15 29.52 0.73
CA LYS A 127 29.09 29.01 2.11
C LYS A 127 28.34 27.68 2.18
N VAL A 128 27.19 27.55 1.52
CA VAL A 128 26.42 26.30 1.43
C VAL A 128 27.26 25.19 0.79
N MET A 129 27.98 25.50 -0.30
CA MET A 129 28.88 24.56 -0.96
C MET A 129 29.97 24.04 -0.01
N VAL A 130 30.64 24.93 0.74
CA VAL A 130 31.67 24.54 1.72
C VAL A 130 31.07 23.70 2.86
N THR A 131 29.88 24.03 3.34
CA THR A 131 29.16 23.22 4.34
C THR A 131 28.85 21.82 3.82
N ASN A 132 28.40 21.68 2.56
CA ASN A 132 28.10 20.38 1.96
C ASN A 132 29.37 19.55 1.74
N VAL A 133 30.46 20.16 1.27
CA VAL A 133 31.75 19.46 1.16
C VAL A 133 32.27 19.03 2.54
N THR A 134 32.17 19.89 3.55
CA THR A 134 32.55 19.55 4.93
C THR A 134 31.70 18.40 5.48
N SER A 135 30.40 18.38 5.18
CA SER A 135 29.50 17.31 5.57
C SER A 135 29.84 15.99 4.87
N LEU A 136 30.15 16.00 3.58
CA LEU A 136 30.66 14.83 2.86
C LEU A 136 31.94 14.28 3.50
N LEU A 137 32.90 15.15 3.85
CA LEU A 137 34.14 14.74 4.51
C LEU A 137 33.87 14.10 5.88
N LYS A 138 32.89 14.62 6.64
CA LYS A 138 32.45 14.01 7.91
C LYS A 138 31.79 12.65 7.67
N THR A 139 30.93 12.53 6.67
CA THR A 139 30.29 11.26 6.28
C THR A 139 31.32 10.20 5.92
N VAL A 140 32.32 10.53 5.09
CA VAL A 140 33.39 9.61 4.70
C VAL A 140 34.19 9.10 5.90
N LYS A 141 34.48 9.97 6.88
CA LYS A 141 35.14 9.57 8.13
C LYS A 141 34.24 8.71 9.02
N ALA A 142 32.94 8.99 9.05
CA ALA A 142 31.98 8.27 9.88
C ALA A 142 31.72 6.83 9.38
N VAL A 143 31.99 6.54 8.11
CA VAL A 143 31.94 5.18 7.56
C VAL A 143 32.92 4.24 8.27
N GLU A 144 33.99 4.76 8.89
CA GLU A 144 34.93 3.96 9.69
C GLU A 144 34.55 3.89 11.18
N ASP A 145 33.68 4.78 11.64
CA ASP A 145 33.25 4.90 13.03
C ASP A 145 31.80 4.45 13.21
N GLU A 146 31.62 3.14 13.35
CA GLU A 146 30.31 2.50 13.55
C GLU A 146 29.54 3.07 14.75
N ALA A 147 30.21 3.66 15.74
CA ALA A 147 29.55 4.22 16.92
C ALA A 147 28.80 5.55 16.62
N THR A 148 29.27 6.32 15.64
CA THR A 148 28.68 7.64 15.31
C THR A 148 28.08 7.73 13.92
N LYS A 149 28.14 6.65 13.14
CA LYS A 149 27.68 6.55 11.75
C LYS A 149 26.25 7.07 11.52
N GLY A 150 25.29 6.59 12.30
CA GLY A 150 23.90 7.04 12.25
C GLY A 150 23.72 8.48 12.70
N THR A 151 24.40 8.87 13.77
CA THR A 151 24.40 10.26 14.27
C THR A 151 24.84 11.24 13.18
N ARG A 152 25.92 10.93 12.47
CA ARG A 152 26.44 11.76 11.37
C ARG A 152 25.53 11.77 10.14
N ALA A 153 24.93 10.61 9.80
CA ALA A 153 23.94 10.54 8.72
C ALA A 153 22.71 11.41 9.02
N LEU A 154 22.28 11.45 10.28
CA LEU A 154 21.17 12.25 10.73
C LEU A 154 21.51 13.75 10.75
N GLU A 155 22.70 14.14 11.24
CA GLU A 155 23.20 15.52 11.14
C GLU A 155 23.18 16.03 9.69
N ALA A 156 23.74 15.26 8.76
CA ALA A 156 23.73 15.61 7.33
C ALA A 156 22.32 15.72 6.75
N THR A 157 21.39 14.87 7.22
CA THR A 157 19.99 14.91 6.82
C THR A 157 19.27 16.15 7.33
N THR A 158 19.51 16.55 8.59
CA THR A 158 18.93 17.80 9.12
C THR A 158 19.41 19.03 8.35
N GLU A 159 20.69 19.07 7.97
CA GLU A 159 21.24 20.16 7.16
C GLU A 159 20.62 20.19 5.75
N HIS A 160 20.48 19.03 5.10
CA HIS A 160 19.78 18.93 3.82
C HIS A 160 18.33 19.44 3.92
N ILE A 161 17.58 19.02 4.95
CA ILE A 161 16.20 19.48 5.15
C ILE A 161 16.14 21.00 5.35
N ARG A 162 17.08 21.60 6.09
CA ARG A 162 17.16 23.06 6.25
C ARG A 162 17.40 23.76 4.91
N GLN A 163 18.22 23.20 4.02
CA GLN A 163 18.44 23.71 2.67
C GLN A 163 17.18 23.62 1.80
N GLU A 164 16.49 22.49 1.79
CA GLU A 164 15.21 22.34 1.07
C GLU A 164 14.14 23.29 1.64
N LEU A 165 14.10 23.48 2.95
CA LEU A 165 13.18 24.40 3.60
C LEU A 165 13.46 25.87 3.22
N ALA A 166 14.72 26.26 3.07
CA ALA A 166 15.09 27.59 2.59
C ALA A 166 14.61 27.82 1.14
N VAL A 167 14.80 26.83 0.27
CA VAL A 167 14.28 26.86 -1.12
C VAL A 167 12.75 26.90 -1.11
N PHE A 168 12.11 26.10 -0.25
CA PHE A 168 10.66 26.11 -0.10
C PHE A 168 10.12 27.49 0.29
N CYS A 169 10.78 28.15 1.24
CA CYS A 169 10.39 29.48 1.72
C CYS A 169 10.70 30.62 0.75
N SER A 170 11.44 30.38 -0.34
CA SER A 170 11.70 31.40 -1.35
C SER A 170 10.41 31.83 -2.05
N PRO A 171 10.27 33.10 -2.44
CA PRO A 171 9.09 33.58 -3.17
C PRO A 171 9.06 33.12 -4.64
N GLU A 172 10.06 32.36 -5.09
CA GLU A 172 10.15 31.91 -6.48
C GLU A 172 9.10 30.82 -6.77
N PRO A 173 8.28 31.00 -7.82
CA PRO A 173 7.33 29.98 -8.23
C PRO A 173 8.09 28.77 -8.80
N PRO A 174 7.62 27.54 -8.53
CA PRO A 174 8.21 26.34 -9.10
C PRO A 174 8.00 26.31 -10.62
N ALA A 175 8.97 25.74 -11.36
CA ALA A 175 8.88 25.59 -12.81
C ALA A 175 7.84 24.55 -13.26
N LYS A 176 7.39 23.71 -12.34
CA LYS A 176 6.37 22.68 -12.56
C LYS A 176 5.24 22.89 -11.57
N THR A 177 4.06 22.45 -11.96
CA THR A 177 2.89 22.34 -11.08
C THR A 177 2.62 20.86 -10.82
N SER A 178 2.14 20.55 -9.63
CA SER A 178 1.71 19.21 -9.25
C SER A 178 0.25 19.24 -8.85
N THR A 179 -0.36 18.05 -8.81
CA THR A 179 -1.74 17.91 -8.39
C THR A 179 -1.83 17.91 -6.86
N PRO A 180 -2.89 18.45 -6.24
CA PRO A 180 -3.02 18.35 -4.78
C PRO A 180 -3.16 16.88 -4.30
N GLU A 181 -3.55 15.94 -5.17
CA GLU A 181 -3.48 14.48 -4.97
C GLU A 181 -2.05 14.01 -4.70
N ASP A 182 -1.12 14.40 -5.58
CA ASP A 182 0.29 14.05 -5.42
C ASP A 182 0.82 14.62 -4.11
N PHE A 183 0.40 15.84 -3.75
CA PHE A 183 0.76 16.45 -2.47
C PHE A 183 0.21 15.65 -1.27
N ILE A 184 -1.08 15.30 -1.23
CA ILE A 184 -1.67 14.46 -0.16
C ILE A 184 -0.92 13.14 -0.05
N ARG A 185 -0.60 12.48 -1.16
CA ARG A 185 0.17 11.23 -1.15
C ARG A 185 1.54 11.40 -0.49
N MET A 186 2.22 12.52 -0.71
CA MET A 186 3.52 12.78 -0.08
C MET A 186 3.42 13.02 1.44
N THR A 187 2.27 13.48 1.95
CA THR A 187 2.07 13.63 3.41
C THR A 187 2.03 12.29 4.16
N LYS A 188 1.57 11.21 3.52
CA LYS A 188 1.59 9.84 4.09
C LYS A 188 3.02 9.40 4.43
N GLY A 189 3.99 9.77 3.60
CA GLY A 189 5.42 9.49 3.82
C GLY A 189 5.98 10.13 5.10
N ILE A 190 5.50 11.32 5.48
CA ILE A 190 5.91 12.00 6.72
C ILE A 190 5.46 11.22 7.94
N THR A 191 4.24 10.68 7.93
CA THR A 191 3.70 9.88 9.04
C THR A 191 4.57 8.64 9.31
N MET A 192 4.94 7.91 8.25
CA MET A 192 5.84 6.76 8.36
C MET A 192 7.24 7.16 8.84
N ALA A 193 7.80 8.25 8.29
CA ALA A 193 9.12 8.74 8.67
C ALA A 193 9.17 9.18 10.15
N THR A 194 8.09 9.81 10.63
CA THR A 194 7.92 10.23 12.03
C THR A 194 7.92 9.03 12.97
N ALA A 195 7.14 7.98 12.65
CA ALA A 195 7.11 6.76 13.45
C ALA A 195 8.49 6.08 13.50
N LYS A 196 9.18 6.02 12.36
CA LYS A 196 10.54 5.45 12.27
C LYS A 196 11.56 6.26 13.07
N ALA A 197 11.45 7.60 13.06
CA ALA A 197 12.31 8.48 13.84
C ALA A 197 12.14 8.28 15.36
N VAL A 198 10.91 8.15 15.84
CA VAL A 198 10.64 7.82 17.25
C VAL A 198 11.22 6.44 17.60
N ALA A 199 11.01 5.43 16.74
CA ALA A 199 11.54 4.10 16.95
C ALA A 199 13.08 4.08 17.01
N ALA A 200 13.76 4.78 16.10
CA ALA A 200 15.22 4.89 16.08
C ALA A 200 15.77 5.64 17.31
N GLY A 201 15.10 6.70 17.76
CA GLY A 201 15.46 7.39 19.01
C GLY A 201 15.29 6.49 20.24
N ASN A 202 14.27 5.63 20.25
CA ASN A 202 14.05 4.66 21.33
C ASN A 202 15.06 3.51 21.32
N SER A 203 15.42 2.99 20.15
CA SER A 203 16.37 1.89 20.02
C SER A 203 17.83 2.33 20.24
N CYS A 204 18.15 3.59 19.92
CA CYS A 204 19.51 4.13 19.92
C CYS A 204 20.48 3.34 19.02
N ARG A 205 19.99 2.54 18.08
CA ARG A 205 20.82 1.76 17.16
C ARG A 205 21.21 2.62 15.96
N GLN A 206 22.50 2.63 15.62
CA GLN A 206 22.99 3.47 14.53
C GLN A 206 22.37 3.08 13.18
N GLU A 207 22.17 1.79 12.89
CA GLU A 207 21.50 1.31 11.67
C GLU A 207 20.06 1.84 11.52
N ASP A 208 19.27 1.77 12.60
CA ASP A 208 17.89 2.31 12.62
C ASP A 208 17.88 3.82 12.36
N VAL A 209 18.88 4.52 12.89
CA VAL A 209 19.07 5.97 12.69
C VAL A 209 19.45 6.28 11.25
N ILE A 210 20.31 5.49 10.61
CA ILE A 210 20.67 5.65 9.18
C ILE A 210 19.42 5.45 8.32
N ALA A 211 18.69 4.36 8.55
CA ALA A 211 17.48 4.04 7.80
C ALA A 211 16.38 5.09 8.00
N THR A 212 16.33 5.70 9.18
CA THR A 212 15.48 6.86 9.48
C THR A 212 15.95 8.10 8.73
N ALA A 213 17.25 8.40 8.72
CA ALA A 213 17.82 9.55 8.05
C ALA A 213 17.53 9.52 6.54
N ASN A 214 17.74 8.37 5.89
CA ASN A 214 17.44 8.18 4.47
C ASN A 214 15.95 8.35 4.15
N LEU A 215 15.06 7.74 4.95
CA LEU A 215 13.62 7.89 4.78
C LEU A 215 13.17 9.34 5.00
N SER A 216 13.66 9.98 6.07
CA SER A 216 13.37 11.37 6.44
C SER A 216 13.74 12.35 5.34
N ARG A 217 14.96 12.20 4.80
CA ARG A 217 15.49 13.06 3.73
C ARG A 217 14.55 13.05 2.53
N ARG A 218 14.17 11.85 2.07
CA ARG A 218 13.28 11.68 0.92
C ARG A 218 11.88 12.21 1.20
N ALA A 219 11.28 11.81 2.32
CA ALA A 219 9.90 12.15 2.64
C ALA A 219 9.69 13.66 2.76
N ILE A 220 10.59 14.38 3.44
CA ILE A 220 10.49 15.85 3.58
C ILE A 220 10.77 16.57 2.25
N ALA A 221 11.78 16.15 1.49
CA ALA A 221 12.09 16.79 0.21
C ALA A 221 10.95 16.64 -0.81
N ASP A 222 10.36 15.45 -0.89
CA ASP A 222 9.24 15.17 -1.79
C ASP A 222 7.97 15.92 -1.33
N MET A 223 7.71 15.98 -0.02
CA MET A 223 6.58 16.73 0.55
C MET A 223 6.69 18.24 0.32
N LEU A 224 7.84 18.86 0.61
CA LEU A 224 8.05 20.29 0.40
C LEU A 224 7.94 20.67 -1.09
N ARG A 225 8.49 19.84 -1.97
CA ARG A 225 8.36 20.04 -3.42
C ARG A 225 6.91 19.96 -3.86
N ALA A 226 6.22 18.87 -3.52
CA ALA A 226 4.84 18.66 -3.92
C ALA A 226 3.91 19.74 -3.33
N CYS A 227 4.14 20.17 -2.09
CA CYS A 227 3.43 21.27 -1.45
C CYS A 227 3.58 22.57 -2.25
N LYS A 228 4.82 22.93 -2.62
CA LYS A 228 5.08 24.16 -3.37
C LYS A 228 4.52 24.08 -4.79
N GLU A 229 4.71 22.97 -5.49
CA GLU A 229 4.21 22.76 -6.84
C GLU A 229 2.66 22.78 -6.90
N ALA A 230 1.97 22.19 -5.92
CA ALA A 230 0.51 22.21 -5.84
C ALA A 230 -0.03 23.59 -5.42
N ALA A 231 0.63 24.23 -4.46
CA ALA A 231 0.20 25.55 -3.98
C ALA A 231 0.28 26.64 -5.06
N TYR A 232 1.16 26.49 -6.05
CA TYR A 232 1.28 27.39 -7.21
C TYR A 232 0.46 26.94 -8.43
N HIS A 233 -0.38 25.91 -8.30
CA HIS A 233 -1.29 25.50 -9.38
C HIS A 233 -2.29 26.64 -9.70
N PRO A 234 -2.60 26.91 -10.99
CA PRO A 234 -3.43 28.06 -11.37
C PRO A 234 -4.84 28.06 -10.78
N GLU A 235 -5.39 26.88 -10.48
CA GLU A 235 -6.74 26.71 -9.93
C GLU A 235 -6.80 26.88 -8.41
N VAL A 236 -5.66 27.01 -7.73
CA VAL A 236 -5.60 27.13 -6.26
C VAL A 236 -5.75 28.58 -5.83
N ALA A 237 -6.70 28.82 -4.91
CA ALA A 237 -6.96 30.14 -4.37
C ALA A 237 -5.75 30.69 -3.58
N PRO A 238 -5.45 32.01 -3.66
CA PRO A 238 -4.26 32.60 -3.04
C PRO A 238 -4.17 32.43 -1.51
N ASP A 239 -5.31 32.42 -0.82
CA ASP A 239 -5.43 32.21 0.62
C ASP A 239 -5.14 30.75 1.00
N VAL A 240 -5.67 29.78 0.25
CA VAL A 240 -5.36 28.35 0.41
C VAL A 240 -3.88 28.08 0.15
N ARG A 241 -3.29 28.71 -0.87
CA ARG A 241 -1.85 28.67 -1.14
C ARG A 241 -1.03 29.12 0.07
N LEU A 242 -1.36 30.28 0.65
CA LEU A 242 -0.64 30.79 1.82
C LEU A 242 -0.78 29.86 3.02
N ARG A 243 -1.98 29.31 3.25
CA ARG A 243 -2.23 28.31 4.31
C ARG A 243 -1.37 27.06 4.12
N ALA A 244 -1.32 26.52 2.90
CA ALA A 244 -0.51 25.34 2.60
C ALA A 244 0.99 25.58 2.77
N LEU A 245 1.50 26.72 2.27
CA LEU A 245 2.90 27.07 2.44
C LEU A 245 3.28 27.31 3.91
N HIS A 246 2.37 27.89 4.70
CA HIS A 246 2.56 28.04 6.14
C HIS A 246 2.68 26.68 6.83
N TYR A 247 1.72 25.78 6.64
CA TYR A 247 1.76 24.48 7.28
C TYR A 247 2.85 23.54 6.72
N GLY A 248 3.27 23.73 5.47
CA GLY A 248 4.43 23.03 4.90
C GLY A 248 5.71 23.40 5.64
N ARG A 249 5.86 24.70 5.98
CA ARG A 249 6.96 25.19 6.81
C ARG A 249 6.87 24.67 8.24
N GLU A 250 5.70 24.76 8.88
CA GLU A 250 5.51 24.29 10.26
C GLU A 250 5.76 22.77 10.37
N CYS A 251 5.34 21.99 9.38
CA CYS A 251 5.60 20.55 9.34
C CYS A 251 7.10 20.25 9.24
N ALA A 252 7.83 20.94 8.36
CA ALA A 252 9.27 20.75 8.23
C ALA A 252 10.03 21.21 9.49
N ASN A 253 9.63 22.33 10.11
CA ASN A 253 10.20 22.82 11.36
C ASN A 253 9.95 21.83 12.52
N GLY A 254 8.70 21.38 12.70
CA GLY A 254 8.37 20.40 13.72
C GLY A 254 9.10 19.07 13.52
N TYR A 255 9.31 18.67 12.26
CA TYR A 255 10.08 17.48 11.93
C TYR A 255 11.59 17.67 12.20
N LEU A 256 12.16 18.84 11.89
CA LEU A 256 13.54 19.19 12.25
C LEU A 256 13.75 19.16 13.76
N GLU A 257 12.82 19.71 14.54
CA GLU A 257 12.86 19.63 16.00
C GLU A 257 12.81 18.18 16.51
N LEU A 258 12.02 17.31 15.88
CA LEU A 258 12.01 15.88 16.19
C LEU A 258 13.38 15.24 15.91
N LEU A 259 14.00 15.51 14.75
CA LEU A 259 15.32 14.96 14.41
C LEU A 259 16.43 15.48 15.33
N ASP A 260 16.40 16.77 15.69
CA ASP A 260 17.34 17.36 16.64
C ASP A 260 17.16 16.73 18.05
N HIS A 261 15.93 16.38 18.43
CA HIS A 261 15.66 15.66 19.68
C HIS A 261 16.12 14.19 19.63
N VAL A 262 16.03 13.53 18.47
CA VAL A 262 16.64 12.20 18.25
C VAL A 262 18.16 12.30 18.41
N LEU A 263 18.82 13.30 17.81
CA LEU A 263 20.26 13.55 17.98
C LEU A 263 20.64 13.73 19.44
N LEU A 264 19.86 14.52 20.20
CA LEU A 264 20.07 14.69 21.64
C LEU A 264 19.94 13.37 22.41
N THR A 265 18.94 12.55 22.05
CA THR A 265 18.73 11.22 22.66
C THR A 265 19.89 10.26 22.37
N LEU A 266 20.48 10.33 21.17
CA LEU A 266 21.68 9.54 20.83
C LEU A 266 22.91 9.96 21.63
N GLN A 267 23.06 11.27 21.91
CA GLN A 267 24.18 11.78 22.71
C GLN A 267 24.01 11.50 24.22
N LYS A 268 22.77 11.55 24.72
CA LYS A 268 22.43 11.40 26.14
C LYS A 268 21.22 10.48 26.30
N PRO A 269 21.38 9.15 26.19
CA PRO A 269 20.24 8.25 26.27
C PRO A 269 19.62 8.30 27.68
N SER A 270 18.39 8.82 27.77
CA SER A 270 17.60 8.85 29.01
C SER A 270 16.12 8.52 28.72
N PRO A 271 15.41 7.90 29.68
CA PRO A 271 13.98 7.62 29.53
C PRO A 271 13.13 8.87 29.30
N GLU A 272 13.48 9.99 29.93
CA GLU A 272 12.76 11.26 29.82
C GLU A 272 12.86 11.84 28.39
N LEU A 273 14.05 11.82 27.80
CA LEU A 273 14.24 12.27 26.41
C LEU A 273 13.50 11.37 25.42
N LYS A 274 13.50 10.05 25.65
CA LYS A 274 12.73 9.08 24.83
C LYS A 274 11.23 9.32 24.92
N GLN A 275 10.70 9.62 26.11
CA GLN A 275 9.28 9.94 26.27
C GLN A 275 8.88 11.20 25.50
N GLN A 276 9.75 12.22 25.51
CA GLN A 276 9.53 13.48 24.80
C GLN A 276 9.43 13.32 23.27
N LEU A 277 10.06 12.31 22.67
CA LEU A 277 9.92 12.00 21.23
C LEU A 277 8.45 11.81 20.82
N THR A 278 7.61 11.26 21.70
CA THR A 278 6.17 11.10 21.46
C THR A 278 5.43 12.43 21.43
N GLY A 279 5.90 13.42 22.21
CA GLY A 279 5.35 14.77 22.16
C GLY A 279 5.70 15.48 20.85
N HIS A 280 6.95 15.37 20.41
CA HIS A 280 7.39 15.90 19.12
C HIS A 280 6.65 15.25 17.94
N SER A 281 6.46 13.91 17.96
CA SER A 281 5.73 13.21 16.90
C SER A 281 4.26 13.65 16.80
N LYS A 282 3.58 13.90 17.93
CA LYS A 282 2.22 14.45 17.94
C LYS A 282 2.14 15.84 17.32
N ARG A 283 3.14 16.70 17.55
CA ARG A 283 3.20 18.04 16.91
C ARG A 283 3.35 17.92 15.40
N VAL A 284 4.23 17.03 14.93
CA VAL A 284 4.36 16.73 13.48
C VAL A 284 3.03 16.22 12.92
N ALA A 285 2.38 15.25 13.58
CA ALA A 285 1.09 14.71 13.13
C ALA A 285 -0.01 15.79 13.02
N GLY A 286 -0.05 16.74 13.96
CA GLY A 286 -0.94 17.90 13.90
C GLY A 286 -0.68 18.76 12.66
N SER A 287 0.57 19.10 12.38
CA SER A 287 0.93 19.86 11.17
C SER A 287 0.65 19.10 9.87
N VAL A 288 0.81 17.77 9.85
CA VAL A 288 0.43 16.92 8.71
C VAL A 288 -1.08 16.95 8.48
N THR A 289 -1.87 16.94 9.56
CA THR A 289 -3.34 17.03 9.47
C THR A 289 -3.77 18.36 8.85
N GLU A 290 -3.16 19.47 9.29
CA GLU A 290 -3.42 20.79 8.70
C GLU A 290 -2.96 20.88 7.23
N LEU A 291 -1.87 20.20 6.86
CA LEU A 291 -1.43 20.10 5.46
C LEU A 291 -2.43 19.36 4.59
N ILE A 292 -3.00 18.25 5.08
CA ILE A 292 -4.02 17.49 4.36
C ILE A 292 -5.25 18.36 4.16
N GLN A 293 -5.74 19.03 5.20
CA GLN A 293 -6.88 19.95 5.08
C GLN A 293 -6.61 21.10 4.11
N ALA A 294 -5.38 21.64 4.10
CA ALA A 294 -4.99 22.67 3.14
C ALA A 294 -4.99 22.12 1.72
N ALA A 295 -4.52 20.89 1.51
CA ALA A 295 -4.51 20.23 0.21
C ALA A 295 -5.93 19.86 -0.29
N GLU A 296 -6.84 19.47 0.61
CA GLU A 296 -8.25 19.24 0.28
C GLU A 296 -8.94 20.54 -0.13
N ALA A 297 -8.65 21.64 0.57
CA ALA A 297 -9.15 22.97 0.22
C ALA A 297 -8.64 23.45 -1.16
N MET A 298 -7.52 22.91 -1.67
CA MET A 298 -7.04 23.21 -3.03
C MET A 298 -7.92 22.59 -4.13
N LYS A 299 -8.68 21.54 -3.83
CA LYS A 299 -9.38 20.72 -4.84
C LYS A 299 -10.85 21.10 -5.05
N GLY A 300 -11.42 21.93 -4.17
CA GLY A 300 -12.88 22.06 -4.08
C GLY A 300 -13.53 20.79 -3.49
N THR A 301 -14.82 20.87 -3.18
CA THR A 301 -15.52 19.95 -2.28
C THR A 301 -15.86 18.55 -2.83
N GLU A 302 -15.39 18.15 -4.03
CA GLU A 302 -15.87 16.94 -4.73
C GLU A 302 -14.85 15.79 -4.85
N TRP A 303 -13.66 15.88 -4.25
CA TRP A 303 -12.64 14.85 -4.43
C TRP A 303 -12.64 13.77 -3.33
N VAL A 304 -12.42 12.51 -3.75
CA VAL A 304 -12.29 11.32 -2.90
C VAL A 304 -11.00 10.56 -3.27
N ASP A 305 -10.18 10.15 -2.29
CA ASP A 305 -8.89 9.45 -2.52
C ASP A 305 -9.14 8.04 -3.11
N PRO A 306 -8.69 7.73 -4.35
CA PRO A 306 -8.85 6.40 -4.96
C PRO A 306 -8.20 5.27 -4.17
N GLU A 307 -7.17 5.58 -3.37
CA GLU A 307 -6.43 4.63 -2.54
C GLU A 307 -6.95 4.60 -1.08
N ASP A 308 -8.04 5.32 -0.78
CA ASP A 308 -8.70 5.23 0.51
C ASP A 308 -9.29 3.82 0.69
N PRO A 309 -8.97 3.10 1.79
CA PRO A 309 -9.58 1.82 2.10
C PRO A 309 -11.11 1.81 2.02
N THR A 310 -11.75 2.95 2.33
CA THR A 310 -13.20 3.11 2.27
C THR A 310 -13.71 3.21 0.82
N VAL A 311 -13.01 3.91 -0.06
CA VAL A 311 -13.33 4.00 -1.50
C VAL A 311 -13.11 2.66 -2.20
N ILE A 312 -12.00 1.99 -1.89
CA ILE A 312 -11.71 0.65 -2.40
C ILE A 312 -12.82 -0.32 -1.97
N ALA A 313 -13.20 -0.30 -0.69
CA ALA A 313 -14.25 -1.17 -0.19
C ALA A 313 -15.62 -0.87 -0.84
N GLU A 314 -15.95 0.39 -1.06
CA GLU A 314 -17.20 0.77 -1.73
C GLU A 314 -17.23 0.30 -3.19
N ASN A 315 -16.16 0.54 -3.96
CA ASN A 315 -16.05 0.09 -5.35
C ASN A 315 -16.13 -1.43 -5.47
N GLU A 316 -15.46 -2.16 -4.59
CA GLU A 316 -15.47 -3.62 -4.56
C GLU A 316 -16.83 -4.19 -4.19
N LEU A 317 -17.55 -3.60 -3.23
CA LEU A 317 -18.91 -4.00 -2.88
C LEU A 317 -19.89 -3.77 -4.03
N LEU A 318 -19.80 -2.61 -4.70
CA LEU A 318 -20.62 -2.33 -5.89
C LEU A 318 -20.30 -3.29 -7.03
N GLY A 319 -19.02 -3.62 -7.24
CA GLY A 319 -18.58 -4.64 -8.19
C GLY A 319 -19.14 -6.03 -7.86
N ALA A 320 -19.13 -6.42 -6.58
CA ALA A 320 -19.71 -7.68 -6.12
C ALA A 320 -21.23 -7.73 -6.34
N ALA A 321 -21.95 -6.64 -6.08
CA ALA A 321 -23.38 -6.54 -6.35
C ALA A 321 -23.69 -6.67 -7.85
N ALA A 322 -22.93 -5.98 -8.70
CA ALA A 322 -23.07 -6.08 -10.16
C ALA A 322 -22.78 -7.49 -10.69
N ALA A 323 -21.78 -8.18 -10.13
CA ALA A 323 -21.47 -9.57 -10.48
C ALA A 323 -22.63 -10.51 -10.10
N ILE A 324 -23.25 -10.32 -8.94
CA ILE A 324 -24.44 -11.09 -8.52
C ILE A 324 -25.63 -10.83 -9.45
N GLU A 325 -25.88 -9.57 -9.83
CA GLU A 325 -26.95 -9.23 -10.78
C GLU A 325 -26.73 -9.85 -12.16
N ALA A 326 -25.49 -9.87 -12.64
CA ALA A 326 -25.15 -10.55 -13.89
C ALA A 326 -25.43 -12.06 -13.80
N ALA A 327 -25.11 -12.70 -12.67
CA ALA A 327 -25.41 -14.11 -12.43
C ALA A 327 -26.93 -14.37 -12.34
N ALA A 328 -27.69 -13.49 -11.68
CA ALA A 328 -29.15 -13.55 -11.60
C ALA A 328 -29.81 -13.42 -12.99
N LYS A 329 -29.34 -12.46 -13.80
CA LYS A 329 -29.82 -12.27 -15.17
C LYS A 329 -29.52 -13.48 -16.06
N LYS A 330 -28.38 -14.13 -15.86
CA LYS A 330 -28.04 -15.39 -16.55
C LYS A 330 -29.05 -16.49 -16.20
N LEU A 331 -29.52 -16.58 -14.95
CA LEU A 331 -30.56 -17.53 -14.54
C LEU A 331 -31.92 -17.25 -15.19
N GLU A 332 -32.31 -15.99 -15.37
CA GLU A 332 -33.59 -15.63 -16.02
C GLU A 332 -33.66 -16.04 -17.49
N GLN A 333 -32.51 -16.06 -18.18
CA GLN A 333 -32.44 -16.47 -19.58
C GLN A 333 -32.48 -17.98 -19.78
N LEU A 334 -32.35 -18.76 -18.71
CA LEU A 334 -32.43 -20.21 -18.78
C LEU A 334 -33.88 -20.65 -18.92
N LYS A 335 -34.17 -21.34 -20.02
CA LYS A 335 -35.44 -22.04 -20.20
C LYS A 335 -35.29 -23.48 -19.69
N PRO A 336 -36.26 -24.03 -18.94
CA PRO A 336 -36.29 -25.45 -18.65
C PRO A 336 -36.31 -26.24 -19.97
N ARG A 337 -35.61 -27.38 -20.00
CA ARG A 337 -35.45 -28.18 -21.22
C ARG A 337 -36.81 -28.60 -21.78
N ALA A 338 -37.11 -28.25 -23.03
CA ALA A 338 -38.28 -28.76 -23.73
C ALA A 338 -38.07 -30.25 -24.10
N LYS A 339 -38.48 -31.18 -23.23
CA LYS A 339 -38.68 -32.59 -23.61
C LYS A 339 -40.12 -32.79 -24.12
N PRO A 340 -40.37 -33.73 -25.04
CA PRO A 340 -41.72 -34.11 -25.43
C PRO A 340 -42.50 -34.59 -24.20
N LYS A 341 -43.74 -34.13 -24.05
CA LYS A 341 -44.67 -34.52 -22.97
C LYS A 341 -44.94 -36.03 -23.02
N GLU A 342 -44.22 -36.80 -22.23
CA GLU A 342 -44.79 -37.94 -21.53
C GLU A 342 -44.95 -37.51 -20.07
N ALA A 343 -46.01 -37.98 -19.41
CA ALA A 343 -46.46 -37.49 -18.11
C ALA A 343 -45.37 -37.69 -17.04
N ASP A 344 -44.55 -36.68 -16.86
CA ASP A 344 -43.43 -36.67 -15.94
C ASP A 344 -43.71 -35.62 -14.85
N GLU A 345 -43.90 -36.09 -13.61
CA GLU A 345 -44.12 -35.24 -12.43
C GLU A 345 -42.88 -34.39 -12.08
N SER A 346 -41.74 -34.60 -12.77
CA SER A 346 -40.47 -33.89 -12.60
C SER A 346 -40.55 -32.37 -12.85
N LEU A 347 -41.43 -31.91 -13.76
CA LEU A 347 -41.50 -30.50 -14.20
C LEU A 347 -41.66 -29.47 -13.06
N ASN A 348 -42.21 -29.87 -11.90
CA ASN A 348 -42.37 -29.00 -10.74
C ASN A 348 -41.04 -28.76 -9.99
N PHE A 349 -40.06 -29.65 -10.10
CA PHE A 349 -38.83 -29.59 -9.32
C PHE A 349 -37.80 -28.63 -9.92
N GLU A 350 -37.55 -28.68 -11.24
CA GLU A 350 -36.61 -27.75 -11.88
C GLU A 350 -37.10 -26.30 -11.80
N GLU A 351 -38.41 -26.07 -11.90
CA GLU A 351 -39.02 -24.76 -11.71
C GLU A 351 -38.87 -24.26 -10.27
N GLN A 352 -39.04 -25.14 -9.27
CA GLN A 352 -38.81 -24.81 -7.86
C GLN A 352 -37.34 -24.49 -7.56
N ILE A 353 -36.38 -25.23 -8.15
CA ILE A 353 -34.95 -24.92 -8.01
C ILE A 353 -34.63 -23.57 -8.65
N LEU A 354 -35.10 -23.34 -9.88
CA LEU A 354 -34.81 -22.13 -10.62
C LEU A 354 -35.37 -20.90 -9.89
N GLU A 355 -36.60 -20.99 -9.36
CA GLU A 355 -37.21 -19.90 -8.60
C GLU A 355 -36.51 -19.65 -7.26
N ALA A 356 -36.12 -20.71 -6.54
CA ALA A 356 -35.35 -20.57 -5.32
C ALA A 356 -33.95 -19.99 -5.56
N ALA A 357 -33.27 -20.37 -6.66
CA ALA A 357 -31.98 -19.81 -7.05
C ALA A 357 -32.09 -18.31 -7.43
N LYS A 358 -33.15 -17.92 -8.15
CA LYS A 358 -33.47 -16.51 -8.45
C LYS A 358 -33.72 -15.72 -7.16
N SER A 359 -34.52 -16.27 -6.25
CA SER A 359 -34.80 -15.65 -4.96
C SER A 359 -33.52 -15.44 -4.13
N ILE A 360 -32.60 -16.42 -4.12
CA ILE A 360 -31.30 -16.30 -3.46
C ILE A 360 -30.47 -15.19 -4.12
N ALA A 361 -30.35 -15.18 -5.45
CA ALA A 361 -29.55 -14.18 -6.16
C ALA A 361 -30.09 -12.75 -5.99
N ALA A 362 -31.40 -12.57 -5.97
CA ALA A 362 -32.04 -11.29 -5.68
C ALA A 362 -31.77 -10.85 -4.23
N ALA A 363 -31.89 -11.77 -3.27
CA ALA A 363 -31.65 -11.49 -1.86
C ALA A 363 -30.16 -11.19 -1.57
N THR A 364 -29.22 -11.87 -2.24
CA THR A 364 -27.78 -11.58 -2.08
C THR A 364 -27.37 -10.28 -2.75
N SER A 365 -27.96 -9.90 -3.89
CA SER A 365 -27.76 -8.56 -4.48
C SER A 365 -28.25 -7.46 -3.53
N ALA A 366 -29.46 -7.61 -2.98
CA ALA A 366 -30.00 -6.67 -2.00
C ALA A 366 -29.14 -6.59 -0.73
N LEU A 367 -28.61 -7.73 -0.27
CA LEU A 367 -27.70 -7.80 0.87
C LEU A 367 -26.42 -7.01 0.63
N VAL A 368 -25.74 -7.21 -0.51
CA VAL A 368 -24.48 -6.51 -0.80
C VAL A 368 -24.71 -5.01 -0.97
N LYS A 369 -25.82 -4.58 -1.60
CA LYS A 369 -26.20 -3.16 -1.67
C LYS A 369 -26.49 -2.56 -0.29
N ALA A 370 -27.15 -3.30 0.59
CA ALA A 370 -27.38 -2.87 1.97
C ALA A 370 -26.06 -2.78 2.75
N ALA A 371 -25.09 -3.65 2.46
CA ALA A 371 -23.75 -3.60 3.06
C ALA A 371 -22.99 -2.36 2.60
N SER A 372 -23.05 -2.02 1.30
CA SER A 372 -22.51 -0.76 0.77
C SER A 372 -23.12 0.46 1.45
N ALA A 373 -24.45 0.47 1.63
CA ALA A 373 -25.14 1.57 2.30
C ALA A 373 -24.71 1.69 3.78
N ALA A 374 -24.56 0.57 4.48
CA ALA A 374 -24.12 0.56 5.88
C ALA A 374 -22.67 1.06 6.02
N GLN A 375 -21.77 0.65 5.12
CA GLN A 375 -20.42 1.19 5.07
C GLN A 375 -20.41 2.70 4.81
N ARG A 376 -21.20 3.17 3.84
CA ARG A 376 -21.28 4.60 3.50
C ARG A 376 -21.81 5.43 4.68
N GLU A 377 -22.80 4.93 5.41
CA GLU A 377 -23.29 5.55 6.64
C GLU A 377 -22.18 5.66 7.70
N LEU A 378 -21.33 4.64 7.83
CA LEU A 378 -20.21 4.67 8.78
C LEU A 378 -19.13 5.68 8.43
N VAL A 379 -18.83 5.83 7.15
CA VAL A 379 -17.92 6.87 6.65
C VAL A 379 -18.52 8.25 6.89
N ALA A 380 -19.79 8.45 6.55
CA ALA A 380 -20.49 9.73 6.75
C ALA A 380 -20.59 10.15 8.23
N GLN A 381 -20.70 9.18 9.14
CA GLN A 381 -20.70 9.41 10.60
C GLN A 381 -19.28 9.66 11.18
N GLY A 382 -18.23 9.54 10.36
CA GLY A 382 -16.84 9.66 10.81
C GLY A 382 -16.38 8.52 11.72
N LYS A 383 -17.09 7.39 11.75
CA LYS A 383 -16.71 6.20 12.54
C LYS A 383 -15.59 5.38 11.88
N VAL A 384 -15.40 5.55 10.57
CA VAL A 384 -14.38 4.89 9.75
C VAL A 384 -13.75 5.94 8.83
N GLY A 385 -12.42 5.99 8.75
CA GLY A 385 -11.67 6.87 7.82
C GLY A 385 -11.40 8.29 8.34
N ALA A 386 -12.01 8.73 9.45
CA ALA A 386 -11.87 10.11 9.95
C ALA A 386 -10.59 10.38 10.76
N ILE A 387 -9.94 9.35 11.31
CA ILE A 387 -8.80 9.49 12.22
C ILE A 387 -7.58 8.75 11.66
N PRO A 388 -6.48 9.44 11.31
CA PRO A 388 -5.26 8.81 10.77
C PRO A 388 -4.65 7.74 11.69
N ALA A 389 -4.81 7.88 13.00
CA ALA A 389 -4.34 6.90 13.99
C ALA A 389 -5.06 5.54 13.89
N ASN A 390 -6.29 5.51 13.36
CA ASN A 390 -7.09 4.30 13.19
C ASN A 390 -7.02 3.74 11.76
N ALA A 391 -6.26 4.35 10.86
CA ALA A 391 -6.21 3.98 9.45
C ALA A 391 -5.80 2.51 9.21
N LEU A 392 -4.95 1.95 10.08
CA LEU A 392 -4.56 0.54 10.01
C LEU A 392 -5.73 -0.40 10.38
N ASP A 393 -6.46 -0.07 11.45
CA ASP A 393 -7.63 -0.82 11.92
C ASP A 393 -8.82 -0.70 10.95
N ASP A 394 -9.08 0.51 10.45
CA ASP A 394 -10.08 0.78 9.41
C ASP A 394 -9.72 0.07 8.08
N GLY A 395 -8.43 0.02 7.75
CA GLY A 395 -7.93 -0.73 6.58
C GLY A 395 -8.14 -2.24 6.71
N GLN A 396 -7.83 -2.83 7.86
CA GLN A 396 -8.05 -4.25 8.13
C GLN A 396 -9.55 -4.60 8.11
N TRP A 397 -10.38 -3.75 8.72
CA TRP A 397 -11.83 -3.91 8.68
C TRP A 397 -12.38 -3.83 7.25
N SER A 398 -11.94 -2.83 6.47
CA SER A 398 -12.35 -2.65 5.07
C SER A 398 -11.95 -3.85 4.20
N GLN A 399 -10.74 -4.39 4.40
CA GLN A 399 -10.31 -5.64 3.73
C GLN A 399 -11.15 -6.85 4.14
N GLY A 400 -11.49 -6.97 5.42
CA GLY A 400 -12.41 -7.99 5.92
C GLY A 400 -13.79 -7.91 5.24
N LEU A 401 -14.33 -6.70 5.10
CA LEU A 401 -15.60 -6.44 4.43
C LEU A 401 -15.54 -6.79 2.94
N ILE A 402 -14.49 -6.36 2.22
CA ILE A 402 -14.25 -6.69 0.81
C ILE A 402 -14.20 -8.21 0.61
N SER A 403 -13.44 -8.91 1.46
CA SER A 403 -13.28 -10.36 1.35
C SER A 403 -14.61 -11.10 1.53
N ALA A 404 -15.43 -10.67 2.49
CA ALA A 404 -16.75 -11.25 2.74
C ALA A 404 -17.70 -11.01 1.56
N ALA A 405 -17.71 -9.81 0.98
CA ALA A 405 -18.52 -9.48 -0.19
C ALA A 405 -18.13 -10.32 -1.42
N ARG A 406 -16.83 -10.47 -1.69
CA ARG A 406 -16.31 -11.32 -2.77
C ARG A 406 -16.70 -12.79 -2.56
N MET A 407 -16.66 -13.29 -1.33
CA MET A 407 -17.13 -14.65 -1.01
C MET A 407 -18.62 -14.84 -1.28
N VAL A 408 -19.47 -13.85 -0.95
CA VAL A 408 -20.91 -13.89 -1.26
C VAL A 408 -21.15 -13.91 -2.77
N ALA A 409 -20.44 -13.07 -3.53
CA ALA A 409 -20.55 -13.05 -4.99
C ALA A 409 -20.11 -14.38 -5.62
N ALA A 410 -18.97 -14.93 -5.20
CA ALA A 410 -18.48 -16.22 -5.67
C ALA A 410 -19.42 -17.38 -5.33
N ALA A 411 -19.93 -17.43 -4.09
CA ALA A 411 -20.88 -18.45 -3.66
C ALA A 411 -22.19 -18.36 -4.46
N THR A 412 -22.68 -17.15 -4.72
CA THR A 412 -23.89 -16.93 -5.51
C THR A 412 -23.69 -17.36 -6.97
N ASN A 413 -22.54 -17.06 -7.57
CA ASN A 413 -22.23 -17.52 -8.92
C ASN A 413 -22.16 -19.06 -9.01
N ASN A 414 -21.48 -19.71 -8.07
CA ASN A 414 -21.42 -21.18 -7.99
C ASN A 414 -22.81 -21.80 -7.84
N LEU A 415 -23.68 -21.17 -7.05
CA LEU A 415 -25.07 -21.57 -6.92
C LEU A 415 -25.83 -21.44 -8.26
N CYS A 416 -25.65 -20.34 -8.98
CA CYS A 416 -26.29 -20.13 -10.29
C CYS A 416 -25.82 -21.19 -11.30
N GLU A 417 -24.55 -21.56 -11.28
CA GLU A 417 -24.00 -22.63 -12.11
C GLU A 417 -24.56 -24.01 -11.73
N ALA A 418 -24.66 -24.30 -10.43
CA ALA A 418 -25.25 -25.54 -9.92
C ALA A 418 -26.75 -25.64 -10.28
N ALA A 419 -27.49 -24.54 -10.16
CA ALA A 419 -28.90 -24.46 -10.54
C ALA A 419 -29.08 -24.63 -12.06
N ASN A 420 -28.21 -24.01 -12.88
CA ASN A 420 -28.20 -24.21 -14.32
C ASN A 420 -27.94 -25.68 -14.70
N ALA A 421 -26.96 -26.33 -14.07
CA ALA A 421 -26.68 -27.74 -14.30
C ALA A 421 -27.86 -28.64 -13.91
N ALA A 422 -28.55 -28.33 -12.80
CA ALA A 422 -29.75 -29.04 -12.37
C ALA A 422 -30.89 -28.91 -13.40
N VAL A 423 -31.19 -27.70 -13.88
CA VAL A 423 -32.25 -27.45 -14.88
C VAL A 423 -31.96 -28.11 -16.24
N GLN A 424 -30.68 -28.30 -16.58
CA GLN A 424 -30.27 -28.99 -17.81
C GLN A 424 -30.35 -30.53 -17.72
N GLY A 425 -30.65 -31.08 -16.53
CA GLY A 425 -30.68 -32.52 -16.28
C GLY A 425 -29.30 -33.13 -16.01
N HIS A 426 -28.30 -32.30 -15.72
CA HIS A 426 -26.96 -32.72 -15.25
C HIS A 426 -26.90 -32.65 -13.72
N ALA A 427 -27.90 -33.24 -13.07
CA ALA A 427 -28.17 -33.06 -11.66
C ALA A 427 -27.02 -33.61 -10.79
N SER A 428 -26.34 -32.71 -10.07
CA SER A 428 -25.60 -33.08 -8.85
C SER A 428 -26.26 -32.36 -7.68
N GLN A 429 -27.30 -32.97 -7.13
CA GLN A 429 -28.09 -32.44 -6.02
C GLN A 429 -27.22 -32.08 -4.81
N GLU A 430 -26.18 -32.86 -4.53
CA GLU A 430 -25.19 -32.57 -3.49
C GLU A 430 -24.43 -31.25 -3.73
N LYS A 431 -24.13 -30.93 -5.00
CA LYS A 431 -23.49 -29.66 -5.39
C LYS A 431 -24.46 -28.48 -5.22
N LEU A 432 -25.75 -28.69 -5.49
CA LEU A 432 -26.78 -27.66 -5.28
C LEU A 432 -26.96 -27.37 -3.78
N ILE A 433 -27.06 -28.42 -2.95
CA ILE A 433 -27.16 -28.30 -1.48
C ILE A 433 -25.90 -27.64 -0.90
N SER A 434 -24.71 -28.06 -1.33
CA SER A 434 -23.45 -27.48 -0.83
C SER A 434 -23.29 -26.02 -1.25
N SER A 435 -23.65 -25.67 -2.49
CA SER A 435 -23.64 -24.28 -2.97
C SER A 435 -24.64 -23.40 -2.19
N ALA A 436 -25.86 -23.88 -1.94
CA ALA A 436 -26.85 -23.16 -1.15
C ALA A 436 -26.41 -22.91 0.30
N LYS A 437 -25.79 -23.92 0.94
CA LYS A 437 -25.20 -23.78 2.28
C LYS A 437 -24.02 -22.79 2.30
N GLN A 438 -23.20 -22.79 1.24
CA GLN A 438 -22.08 -21.86 1.11
C GLN A 438 -22.56 -20.40 0.95
N VAL A 439 -23.66 -20.16 0.24
CA VAL A 439 -24.28 -18.83 0.16
C VAL A 439 -24.78 -18.37 1.53
N ALA A 440 -25.43 -19.25 2.30
CA ALA A 440 -25.87 -18.91 3.65
C ALA A 440 -24.69 -18.60 4.60
N ALA A 441 -23.60 -19.39 4.52
CA ALA A 441 -22.41 -19.20 5.33
C ALA A 441 -21.67 -17.89 5.00
N SER A 442 -21.42 -17.61 3.71
CA SER A 442 -20.80 -16.35 3.27
C SER A 442 -21.65 -15.13 3.62
N THR A 443 -22.97 -15.25 3.54
CA THR A 443 -23.92 -14.20 3.98
C THR A 443 -23.81 -13.92 5.48
N ALA A 444 -23.68 -14.96 6.31
CA ALA A 444 -23.47 -14.79 7.75
C ALA A 444 -22.13 -14.08 8.03
N GLN A 445 -21.07 -14.42 7.30
CA GLN A 445 -19.77 -13.77 7.43
C GLN A 445 -19.83 -12.28 7.06
N LEU A 446 -20.53 -11.92 5.98
CA LEU A 446 -20.73 -10.52 5.60
C LEU A 446 -21.51 -9.73 6.65
N LEU A 447 -22.57 -10.33 7.23
CA LEU A 447 -23.33 -9.72 8.33
C LEU A 447 -22.46 -9.46 9.55
N VAL A 448 -21.60 -10.41 9.93
CA VAL A 448 -20.68 -10.25 11.06
C VAL A 448 -19.67 -9.15 10.77
N ALA A 449 -19.07 -9.13 9.58
CA ALA A 449 -18.10 -8.10 9.17
C ALA A 449 -18.71 -6.68 9.26
N CYS A 450 -19.96 -6.52 8.81
CA CYS A 450 -20.67 -5.23 8.91
C CYS A 450 -20.99 -4.83 10.37
N LYS A 451 -21.30 -5.80 11.24
CA LYS A 451 -21.68 -5.53 12.65
C LYS A 451 -20.54 -5.01 13.51
N VAL A 452 -19.27 -5.24 13.15
CA VAL A 452 -18.11 -4.85 13.97
C VAL A 452 -18.07 -3.34 14.24
N LYS A 453 -18.47 -2.52 13.25
CA LYS A 453 -18.44 -1.05 13.36
C LYS A 453 -19.81 -0.37 13.21
N ALA A 454 -20.86 -1.10 12.82
CA ALA A 454 -22.21 -0.56 12.60
C ALA A 454 -23.08 -0.53 13.87
N ASP A 455 -23.88 0.54 14.01
CA ASP A 455 -24.97 0.58 14.99
C ASP A 455 -26.10 -0.36 14.55
N GLN A 456 -26.52 -1.25 15.45
CA GLN A 456 -27.56 -2.26 15.15
C GLN A 456 -28.93 -1.66 14.81
N ASP A 457 -29.20 -0.44 15.29
CA ASP A 457 -30.46 0.27 15.07
C ASP A 457 -30.48 1.15 13.82
N SER A 458 -29.37 1.23 13.07
CA SER A 458 -29.31 2.00 11.82
C SER A 458 -30.23 1.42 10.74
N GLU A 459 -30.80 2.28 9.90
CA GLU A 459 -31.70 1.86 8.83
C GLU A 459 -30.99 0.97 7.79
N ALA A 460 -29.72 1.26 7.46
CA ALA A 460 -28.94 0.38 6.59
C ALA A 460 -28.70 -1.00 7.24
N MET A 461 -28.43 -1.07 8.54
CA MET A 461 -28.22 -2.33 9.23
C MET A 461 -29.51 -3.16 9.37
N LYS A 462 -30.67 -2.51 9.59
CA LYS A 462 -31.98 -3.20 9.55
C LYS A 462 -32.26 -3.79 8.18
N ARG A 463 -32.00 -3.03 7.10
CA ARG A 463 -32.13 -3.52 5.72
C ARG A 463 -31.18 -4.68 5.44
N LEU A 464 -29.93 -4.58 5.89
CA LEU A 464 -28.94 -5.64 5.76
C LEU A 464 -29.39 -6.92 6.48
N GLN A 465 -29.89 -6.80 7.71
CA GLN A 465 -30.40 -7.93 8.48
C GLN A 465 -31.63 -8.57 7.84
N ALA A 466 -32.54 -7.76 7.28
CA ALA A 466 -33.71 -8.25 6.55
C ALA A 466 -33.30 -9.02 5.29
N ALA A 467 -32.38 -8.47 4.49
CA ALA A 467 -31.83 -9.14 3.31
C ALA A 467 -31.10 -10.45 3.67
N GLY A 468 -30.28 -10.44 4.73
CA GLY A 468 -29.59 -11.65 5.21
C GLY A 468 -30.55 -12.74 5.69
N ASN A 469 -31.64 -12.36 6.36
CA ASN A 469 -32.69 -13.29 6.74
C ASN A 469 -33.44 -13.86 5.52
N ALA A 470 -33.64 -13.04 4.47
CA ALA A 470 -34.23 -13.50 3.22
C ALA A 470 -33.33 -14.52 2.50
N VAL A 471 -32.01 -14.25 2.42
CA VAL A 471 -31.04 -15.21 1.87
C VAL A 471 -31.09 -16.54 2.63
N LYS A 472 -31.05 -16.49 3.98
CA LYS A 472 -31.10 -17.71 4.80
C LYS A 472 -32.36 -18.54 4.53
N ARG A 473 -33.53 -17.89 4.51
CA ARG A 473 -34.81 -18.58 4.22
C ARG A 473 -34.83 -19.17 2.81
N ALA A 474 -34.35 -18.44 1.81
CA ALA A 474 -34.31 -18.89 0.43
C ALA A 474 -33.33 -20.09 0.26
N SER A 475 -32.15 -20.02 0.89
CA SER A 475 -31.19 -21.13 0.96
C SER A 475 -31.77 -22.38 1.64
N ASP A 476 -32.45 -22.22 2.79
CA ASP A 476 -33.07 -23.34 3.50
C ASP A 476 -34.21 -23.99 2.68
N ASN A 477 -35.01 -23.17 1.98
CA ASN A 477 -36.04 -23.66 1.08
C ASN A 477 -35.46 -24.44 -0.09
N LEU A 478 -34.36 -23.93 -0.69
CA LEU A 478 -33.67 -24.64 -1.77
C LEU A 478 -33.09 -25.97 -1.30
N VAL A 479 -32.48 -26.03 -0.10
CA VAL A 479 -31.96 -27.28 0.47
C VAL A 479 -33.08 -28.29 0.69
N LYS A 480 -34.23 -27.85 1.21
CA LYS A 480 -35.41 -28.73 1.39
C LYS A 480 -35.97 -29.21 0.06
N ALA A 481 -36.08 -28.33 -0.94
CA ALA A 481 -36.54 -28.71 -2.27
C ALA A 481 -35.60 -29.75 -2.88
N ALA A 482 -34.29 -29.49 -2.86
CA ALA A 482 -33.28 -30.42 -3.33
C ALA A 482 -33.36 -31.77 -2.61
N GLN A 483 -33.45 -31.80 -1.28
CA GLN A 483 -33.57 -33.05 -0.50
C GLN A 483 -34.84 -33.85 -0.80
N LYS A 484 -35.98 -33.18 -1.00
CA LYS A 484 -37.23 -33.86 -1.34
C LYS A 484 -37.13 -34.58 -2.68
N ALA A 485 -36.44 -34.00 -3.67
CA ALA A 485 -36.25 -34.67 -4.96
C ALA A 485 -35.42 -35.96 -4.86
N ALA A 486 -34.36 -36.00 -4.04
CA ALA A 486 -33.63 -37.27 -3.79
C ALA A 486 -34.56 -38.37 -3.29
N ALA A 487 -35.47 -38.03 -2.36
CA ALA A 487 -36.34 -39.02 -1.73
C ALA A 487 -37.32 -39.66 -2.73
N PHE A 488 -37.67 -38.96 -3.82
CA PHE A 488 -38.50 -39.52 -4.89
C PHE A 488 -37.68 -40.36 -5.88
N GLU A 489 -36.45 -39.95 -6.22
CA GLU A 489 -35.55 -40.73 -7.09
C GLU A 489 -35.08 -42.05 -6.43
N ASP A 490 -34.88 -42.06 -5.11
CA ASP A 490 -34.52 -43.26 -4.35
C ASP A 490 -35.70 -44.25 -4.25
N GLN A 491 -36.95 -43.77 -4.21
CA GLN A 491 -38.15 -44.61 -4.11
C GLN A 491 -38.51 -45.33 -5.42
N GLU A 492 -38.25 -44.73 -6.58
CA GLU A 492 -38.46 -45.41 -7.87
C GLU A 492 -37.44 -46.54 -8.11
N ASN A 493 -36.20 -46.39 -7.62
CA ASN A 493 -35.15 -47.41 -7.75
C ASN A 493 -35.29 -48.60 -6.78
N GLU A 494 -36.14 -48.51 -5.74
CA GLU A 494 -36.37 -49.61 -4.78
C GLU A 494 -37.38 -50.67 -5.27
N THR A 495 -38.09 -50.46 -6.38
CA THR A 495 -39.05 -51.46 -6.92
C THR A 495 -38.36 -52.57 -7.73
N VAL A 496 -37.53 -53.38 -7.07
CA VAL A 496 -36.94 -54.59 -7.66
C VAL A 496 -38.01 -55.68 -7.79
N VAL A 497 -38.62 -55.81 -8.97
CA VAL A 497 -39.52 -56.93 -9.29
C VAL A 497 -38.68 -58.22 -9.42
N VAL A 498 -38.61 -59.00 -8.35
CA VAL A 498 -37.97 -60.32 -8.34
C VAL A 498 -38.80 -61.28 -9.21
N LYS A 499 -38.34 -61.58 -10.43
CA LYS A 499 -38.91 -62.67 -11.25
C LYS A 499 -38.43 -64.01 -10.68
N GLU A 500 -39.37 -64.79 -10.17
CA GLU A 500 -39.16 -66.15 -9.62
C GLU A 500 -38.62 -67.13 -10.67
N LYS A 501 -37.29 -67.15 -10.86
CA LYS A 501 -36.53 -68.35 -11.29
C LYS A 501 -35.19 -68.36 -10.56
N MET A 502 -34.97 -69.39 -9.72
CA MET A 502 -33.88 -69.46 -8.73
C MET A 502 -32.45 -69.21 -9.22
N VAL A 503 -32.16 -69.30 -10.52
CA VAL A 503 -30.80 -69.07 -11.06
C VAL A 503 -30.57 -67.61 -11.48
N GLY A 504 -31.63 -66.85 -11.76
CA GLY A 504 -31.55 -65.41 -12.05
C GLY A 504 -31.30 -64.54 -10.82
N GLY A 505 -31.77 -64.99 -9.65
CA GLY A 505 -31.62 -64.26 -8.39
C GLY A 505 -30.17 -64.17 -7.91
N ILE A 506 -29.36 -65.22 -8.08
CA ILE A 506 -27.95 -65.19 -7.67
C ILE A 506 -27.13 -64.22 -8.53
N ALA A 507 -27.38 -64.17 -9.86
CA ALA A 507 -26.72 -63.21 -10.74
C ALA A 507 -27.09 -61.75 -10.40
N GLN A 508 -28.35 -61.50 -10.02
CA GLN A 508 -28.79 -60.18 -9.54
C GLN A 508 -28.16 -59.81 -8.20
N ILE A 509 -28.02 -60.75 -7.27
CA ILE A 509 -27.33 -60.53 -6.00
C ILE A 509 -25.85 -60.23 -6.22
N ILE A 510 -25.17 -60.97 -7.10
CA ILE A 510 -23.75 -60.73 -7.41
C ILE A 510 -23.57 -59.37 -8.09
N ALA A 511 -24.43 -59.00 -9.04
CA ALA A 511 -24.40 -57.68 -9.67
C ALA A 511 -24.65 -56.55 -8.66
N ALA A 512 -25.58 -56.73 -7.72
CA ALA A 512 -25.84 -55.78 -6.65
C ALA A 512 -24.67 -55.67 -5.65
N GLN A 513 -24.02 -56.80 -5.30
CA GLN A 513 -22.83 -56.82 -4.45
C GLN A 513 -21.62 -56.18 -5.13
N GLU A 514 -21.43 -56.40 -6.44
CA GLU A 514 -20.39 -55.75 -7.23
C GLU A 514 -20.62 -54.23 -7.31
N GLU A 515 -21.86 -53.79 -7.53
CA GLU A 515 -22.21 -52.37 -7.55
C GLU A 515 -22.00 -51.72 -6.18
N MET A 516 -22.34 -52.43 -5.09
CA MET A 516 -22.09 -51.99 -3.72
C MET A 516 -20.60 -51.78 -3.45
N LEU A 517 -19.75 -52.77 -3.77
CA LEU A 517 -18.30 -52.69 -3.60
C LEU A 517 -17.68 -51.55 -4.44
N ARG A 518 -18.21 -51.32 -5.65
CA ARG A 518 -17.77 -50.20 -6.49
C ARG A 518 -18.11 -48.85 -5.83
N LYS A 519 -19.35 -48.68 -5.33
CA LYS A 519 -19.78 -47.45 -4.65
C LYS A 519 -19.01 -47.21 -3.35
N GLU A 520 -18.68 -48.26 -2.59
CA GLU A 520 -17.83 -48.14 -1.39
C GLU A 520 -16.42 -47.60 -1.74
N ARG A 521 -15.82 -48.09 -2.82
CA ARG A 521 -14.51 -47.62 -3.29
C ARG A 521 -14.56 -46.16 -3.75
N GLU A 522 -15.59 -45.80 -4.52
CA GLU A 522 -15.81 -44.41 -4.97
C GLU A 522 -16.02 -43.45 -3.79
N LEU A 523 -16.76 -43.88 -2.76
CA LEU A 523 -16.98 -43.12 -1.53
C LEU A 523 -15.66 -42.87 -0.78
N GLU A 524 -14.80 -43.89 -0.69
CA GLU A 524 -13.52 -43.78 0.01
C GLU A 524 -12.54 -42.85 -0.73
N GLU A 525 -12.51 -42.91 -2.07
CA GLU A 525 -11.74 -41.96 -2.89
C GLU A 525 -12.26 -40.52 -2.77
N ALA A 526 -13.58 -40.31 -2.78
CA ALA A 526 -14.18 -39.00 -2.61
C ALA A 526 -13.87 -38.41 -1.22
N ARG A 527 -13.92 -39.23 -0.16
CA ARG A 527 -13.50 -38.84 1.20
C ARG A 527 -12.03 -38.42 1.25
N LYS A 528 -11.14 -39.16 0.58
CA LYS A 528 -9.70 -38.84 0.52
C LYS A 528 -9.44 -37.52 -0.21
N LYS A 529 -10.11 -37.27 -1.34
CA LYS A 529 -10.03 -35.99 -2.07
C LYS A 529 -10.54 -34.82 -1.22
N LEU A 530 -11.68 -34.98 -0.54
CA LEU A 530 -12.24 -33.95 0.33
C LEU A 530 -11.29 -33.59 1.50
N ALA A 531 -10.65 -34.59 2.10
CA ALA A 531 -9.66 -34.39 3.15
C ALA A 531 -8.43 -33.60 2.66
N GLN A 532 -7.94 -33.89 1.45
CA GLN A 532 -6.84 -33.15 0.82
C GLN A 532 -7.20 -31.68 0.55
N ILE A 533 -8.41 -31.42 0.01
CA ILE A 533 -8.88 -30.05 -0.25
C ILE A 533 -8.97 -29.25 1.05
N ARG A 534 -9.51 -29.84 2.13
CA ARG A 534 -9.58 -29.20 3.46
C ARG A 534 -8.19 -28.91 4.05
N GLN A 535 -7.24 -29.83 3.90
CA GLN A 535 -5.85 -29.59 4.32
C GLN A 535 -5.18 -28.47 3.53
N GLN A 536 -5.44 -28.38 2.23
CA GLN A 536 -4.91 -27.29 1.41
C GLN A 536 -5.52 -25.95 1.81
N GLN A 537 -6.84 -25.88 2.07
CA GLN A 537 -7.47 -24.67 2.61
C GLN A 537 -6.84 -24.22 3.95
N TYR A 538 -6.51 -25.15 4.86
CA TYR A 538 -5.84 -24.83 6.13
C TYR A 538 -4.40 -24.28 5.97
N LYS A 539 -3.73 -24.58 4.85
CA LYS A 539 -2.40 -24.02 4.56
C LYS A 539 -2.44 -22.59 4.01
N PHE A 540 -3.59 -22.13 3.52
CA PHE A 540 -3.82 -20.77 3.03
C PHE A 540 -4.44 -19.82 4.06
N LEU A 541 -4.80 -20.30 5.26
CA LEU A 541 -5.16 -19.42 6.38
C LEU A 541 -3.89 -18.78 6.99
N PRO A 542 -3.89 -17.45 7.27
CA PRO A 542 -2.82 -16.78 8.00
C PRO A 542 -2.49 -17.51 9.32
N SER A 543 -1.21 -17.55 9.66
CA SER A 543 -0.64 -18.30 10.80
C SER A 543 -1.21 -17.92 12.18
N GLU A 544 -1.98 -16.85 12.28
CA GLU A 544 -2.54 -16.31 13.52
C GLU A 544 -3.86 -16.98 13.96
N LEU A 545 -4.45 -17.87 13.14
CA LEU A 545 -5.64 -18.66 13.48
C LEU A 545 -5.36 -20.16 13.68
N ARG A 546 -4.08 -20.54 13.81
CA ARG A 546 -3.72 -21.89 14.26
C ARG A 546 -3.75 -21.93 15.78
N ASP A 547 -4.93 -22.11 16.35
CA ASP A 547 -5.02 -22.62 17.72
C ASP A 547 -4.43 -24.05 17.72
N GLU A 548 -3.26 -24.19 18.34
CA GLU A 548 -2.77 -25.47 18.85
C GLU A 548 -3.68 -25.87 20.00
N HIS A 549 -4.48 -26.92 19.83
CA HIS A 549 -4.79 -27.93 20.85
C HIS A 549 -4.86 -29.30 20.17
#